data_AF-A0A3S4WGE3-F1
#
_entry.id   AF-A0A3S4WGE3-F1
#
_cell.length_a   1.000
_cell.length_b   1.000
_cell.length_c   1.000
_cell.angle_alpha   90.00
_cell.angle_beta   90.00
_cell.angle_gamma   90.00
#
_symmetry.space_group_name_H-M   'P 1'
#
loop_
_entity.id
_entity.type
_entity.pdbx_description
1 polymer ?
#
loop_
_entity_poly.entity_id
_entity_poly.type
_entity_poly.pdbx_seq_one_letter_code
_entity_poly.pdbx_strand_id
1 'polypeptide(L)'
;MRAAGALVWRRSGKHLEVLLVHRPRYDDWSFPKGKVEHCESVRSCAVREVAEETGIPIVLGQPLSTVSYRLDDGARKEVHYWAARPAQEDSAALVAREAVEPASAREIDEAVWLRVKSARARLTHARDRELLGELVDLWEDGKLDTWTLVLVRHARAVKRSVWNRPKERSAQEDEATRPLTHDQGETRARALVPILSAYGVGRVVTSPWRRCADTVAPYARAAGIELETESALTEAAHAARPKGARKVVARALREREDPVALCTHRPVLPTIMEAVAEHAPGRLLRSVPDQDPWLKTGEILVVHMARRPHGRIRAVAIEKQRPVLSQGR
;
A
#
# COMPACT_ATOMS: atom_id res chain seq x y z
N MET A 1 19.88 -6.99 8.24
CA MET A 1 19.18 -5.76 8.68
C MET A 1 18.27 -5.28 7.55
N ARG A 2 17.03 -4.86 7.88
CA ARG A 2 16.09 -4.28 6.91
C ARG A 2 15.90 -2.79 7.17
N ALA A 3 15.75 -2.05 6.10
CA ALA A 3 15.53 -0.62 6.07
C ALA A 3 14.53 -0.29 4.96
N ALA A 4 13.90 0.88 5.05
CA ALA A 4 13.01 1.37 4.03
C ALA A 4 13.03 2.89 3.93
N GLY A 5 12.66 3.41 2.78
CA GLY A 5 12.52 4.84 2.56
C GLY A 5 11.85 5.15 1.23
N ALA A 6 11.96 6.39 0.78
CA ALA A 6 11.30 6.81 -0.45
C ALA A 6 12.07 7.87 -1.22
N LEU A 7 11.91 7.81 -2.54
CA LEU A 7 12.21 8.92 -3.42
C LEU A 7 10.98 9.82 -3.47
N VAL A 8 10.94 10.81 -2.58
CA VAL A 8 9.83 11.76 -2.53
C VAL A 8 9.97 12.73 -3.68
N TRP A 9 8.92 12.82 -4.51
CA TRP A 9 8.94 13.64 -5.71
C TRP A 9 7.72 14.56 -5.79
N ARG A 10 7.91 15.69 -6.47
CA ARG A 10 6.83 16.61 -6.83
C ARG A 10 7.04 17.16 -8.24
N ARG A 11 5.94 17.63 -8.82
CA ARG A 11 5.98 18.35 -10.09
C ARG A 11 6.06 19.86 -9.82
N SER A 12 7.11 20.49 -10.32
CA SER A 12 7.31 21.95 -10.29
C SER A 12 7.27 22.47 -11.72
N GLY A 13 6.07 22.92 -12.15
CA GLY A 13 5.80 23.24 -13.55
C GLY A 13 5.97 22.01 -14.47
N LYS A 14 6.95 22.05 -15.38
CA LYS A 14 7.32 20.93 -16.25
C LYS A 14 8.45 20.06 -15.69
N HIS A 15 8.97 20.39 -14.51
CA HIS A 15 10.14 19.72 -13.95
C HIS A 15 9.75 18.74 -12.85
N LEU A 16 10.52 17.65 -12.79
CA LEU A 16 10.54 16.73 -11.67
C LEU A 16 11.53 17.25 -10.62
N GLU A 17 11.06 17.41 -9.39
CA GLU A 17 11.88 17.69 -8.22
C GLU A 17 11.83 16.51 -7.26
N VAL A 18 12.96 16.24 -6.60
CA VAL A 18 13.10 15.18 -5.59
C VAL A 18 13.63 15.75 -4.29
N LEU A 19 13.28 15.12 -3.17
CA LEU A 19 13.73 15.48 -1.85
C LEU A 19 14.97 14.68 -1.47
N LEU A 20 16.05 15.37 -1.09
CA LEU A 20 17.25 14.77 -0.52
C LEU A 20 17.45 15.25 0.92
N VAL A 21 18.12 14.43 1.71
CA VAL A 21 18.56 14.77 3.07
C VAL A 21 20.08 14.73 3.18
N HIS A 22 20.61 15.59 4.04
CA HIS A 22 22.02 15.59 4.44
C HIS A 22 22.18 14.95 5.82
N ARG A 23 23.23 14.13 5.99
CA ARG A 23 23.57 13.50 7.27
C ARG A 23 24.92 13.98 7.78
N PRO A 24 24.97 14.83 8.83
CA PRO A 24 26.22 15.39 9.37
C PRO A 24 27.25 14.34 9.75
N ARG A 25 26.79 13.21 10.30
CA ARG A 25 27.66 12.11 10.75
C ARG A 25 28.54 11.54 9.63
N TYR A 26 28.05 11.54 8.40
CA TYR A 26 28.72 10.96 7.25
C TYR A 26 29.14 12.00 6.21
N ASP A 27 28.70 13.25 6.38
CA ASP A 27 28.82 14.34 5.39
C ASP A 27 28.33 13.87 4.01
N ASP A 28 27.15 13.23 3.99
CA ASP A 28 26.59 12.63 2.78
C ASP A 28 25.15 13.05 2.47
N TRP A 29 24.85 13.04 1.17
CA TRP A 29 23.54 13.33 0.62
C TRP A 29 22.93 12.05 0.08
N SER A 30 21.72 11.73 0.56
CA SER A 30 20.99 10.52 0.18
C SER A 30 19.49 10.76 0.16
N PHE A 31 18.75 9.76 -0.31
CA PHE A 31 17.29 9.74 -0.11
C PHE A 31 16.95 9.39 1.33
N PRO A 32 15.84 9.93 1.86
CA PRO A 32 15.41 9.66 3.21
C PRO A 32 15.03 8.18 3.41
N LYS A 33 15.55 7.57 4.48
CA LYS A 33 15.45 6.13 4.76
C LYS A 33 16.11 5.77 6.10
N GLY A 34 15.44 4.90 6.85
CA GLY A 34 16.00 4.33 8.08
C GLY A 34 15.58 2.88 8.33
N LYS A 35 15.67 2.46 9.58
CA LYS A 35 15.66 1.04 9.95
C LYS A 35 14.24 0.61 10.29
N VAL A 36 13.86 -0.58 9.82
CA VAL A 36 12.57 -1.17 10.18
C VAL A 36 12.57 -1.53 11.66
N GLU A 37 11.57 -1.04 12.38
CA GLU A 37 11.37 -1.33 13.81
C GLU A 37 10.74 -2.70 14.07
N HIS A 38 10.66 -3.09 15.34
CA HIS A 38 10.01 -4.32 15.72
C HIS A 38 8.52 -4.28 15.35
N CYS A 39 8.03 -5.38 14.75
CA CYS A 39 6.65 -5.50 14.27
C CYS A 39 6.20 -4.45 13.24
N GLU A 40 7.14 -3.74 12.62
CA GLU A 40 6.85 -2.74 11.60
C GLU A 40 6.89 -3.35 10.19
N SER A 41 6.01 -2.86 9.31
CA SER A 41 6.09 -3.19 7.88
C SER A 41 7.10 -2.28 7.19
N VAL A 42 7.80 -2.76 6.15
CA VAL A 42 8.72 -1.91 5.37
C VAL A 42 8.02 -0.68 4.74
N ARG A 43 6.71 -0.72 4.51
CA ARG A 43 5.95 0.43 3.98
C ARG A 43 5.69 1.47 5.06
N SER A 44 5.31 1.00 6.25
CA SER A 44 5.10 1.87 7.41
C SER A 44 6.41 2.53 7.83
N CYS A 45 7.51 1.76 7.81
CA CYS A 45 8.87 2.27 8.00
C CYS A 45 9.21 3.35 6.97
N ALA A 46 8.99 3.11 5.68
CA ALA A 46 9.28 4.13 4.65
C ALA A 46 8.54 5.45 4.89
N VAL A 47 7.27 5.39 5.31
CA VAL A 47 6.48 6.59 5.61
C VAL A 47 6.95 7.30 6.87
N ARG A 48 7.20 6.53 7.94
CA ARG A 48 7.67 7.04 9.23
C ARG A 48 9.02 7.72 9.06
N GLU A 49 10.01 7.02 8.53
CA GLU A 49 11.39 7.51 8.37
C GLU A 49 11.47 8.79 7.52
N VAL A 50 10.69 8.86 6.44
CA VAL A 50 10.64 10.10 5.64
C VAL A 50 10.07 11.26 6.45
N ALA A 51 9.01 11.02 7.22
CA ALA A 51 8.42 12.06 8.06
C ALA A 51 9.35 12.48 9.21
N GLU A 52 10.05 11.55 9.85
CA GLU A 52 11.06 11.83 10.88
C GLU A 52 12.22 12.66 10.31
N GLU A 53 12.81 12.22 9.19
CA GLU A 53 14.01 12.85 8.62
C GLU A 53 13.73 14.18 7.91
N THR A 54 12.50 14.43 7.44
CA THR A 54 12.20 15.59 6.58
C THR A 54 11.09 16.49 7.07
N GLY A 55 10.30 16.05 8.06
CA GLY A 55 9.05 16.70 8.47
C GLY A 55 7.94 16.64 7.43
N ILE A 56 8.15 15.97 6.28
CA ILE A 56 7.17 15.93 5.19
C ILE A 56 6.44 14.57 5.23
N PRO A 57 5.15 14.55 5.59
CA PRO A 57 4.37 13.33 5.49
C PRO A 57 4.14 12.96 4.01
N ILE A 58 4.24 11.67 3.70
CA ILE A 58 4.16 11.17 2.31
C ILE A 58 3.08 10.11 2.10
N VAL A 59 2.67 9.92 0.85
CA VAL A 59 1.90 8.76 0.37
C VAL A 59 2.75 7.97 -0.62
N LEU A 60 2.80 6.65 -0.44
CA LEU A 60 3.55 5.74 -1.30
C LEU A 60 2.82 5.52 -2.63
N GLY A 61 3.57 5.64 -3.72
CA GLY A 61 3.22 5.13 -5.04
C GLY A 61 3.88 3.76 -5.29
N GLN A 62 4.28 3.51 -6.53
CA GLN A 62 4.87 2.22 -6.91
C GLN A 62 6.24 1.96 -6.25
N PRO A 63 6.58 0.68 -5.96
CA PRO A 63 7.87 0.29 -5.44
C PRO A 63 8.97 0.55 -6.48
N LEU A 64 10.15 0.90 -5.98
CA LEU A 64 11.39 1.01 -6.75
C LEU A 64 12.34 -0.14 -6.38
N SER A 65 13.52 -0.13 -6.98
CA SER A 65 14.56 -1.14 -6.71
C SER A 65 14.93 -1.25 -5.22
N THR A 66 15.14 -2.49 -4.78
CA THR A 66 15.69 -2.78 -3.45
C THR A 66 17.21 -2.78 -3.52
N VAL A 67 17.86 -1.99 -2.67
CA VAL A 67 19.32 -1.90 -2.59
C VAL A 67 19.83 -2.86 -1.51
N SER A 68 20.76 -3.76 -1.88
CA SER A 68 21.32 -4.77 -0.98
C SER A 68 22.86 -4.71 -0.96
N TYR A 69 23.46 -4.60 0.22
CA TYR A 69 24.91 -4.61 0.40
C TYR A 69 25.31 -5.23 1.75
N ARG A 70 26.60 -5.55 1.92
CA ARG A 70 27.13 -6.03 3.20
C ARG A 70 27.70 -4.86 4.00
N LEU A 71 27.46 -4.88 5.30
CA LEU A 71 28.11 -4.01 6.26
C LEU A 71 29.51 -4.56 6.62
N ASP A 72 30.31 -3.77 7.32
CA ASP A 72 31.69 -4.13 7.69
C ASP A 72 31.75 -5.37 8.61
N ASP A 73 30.69 -5.60 9.39
CA ASP A 73 30.50 -6.80 10.23
C ASP A 73 30.02 -8.05 9.44
N GLY A 74 29.92 -7.93 8.11
CA GLY A 74 29.44 -8.98 7.21
C GLY A 74 27.91 -9.10 7.13
N ALA A 75 27.15 -8.37 7.96
CA ALA A 75 25.70 -8.43 7.94
C ALA A 75 25.13 -7.84 6.65
N ARG A 76 24.14 -8.53 6.06
CA ARG A 76 23.44 -8.03 4.87
C ARG A 76 22.46 -6.93 5.26
N LYS A 77 22.59 -5.75 4.66
CA LYS A 77 21.62 -4.66 4.71
C LYS A 77 20.79 -4.63 3.43
N GLU A 78 19.47 -4.62 3.58
CA GLU A 78 18.48 -4.57 2.51
C GLU A 78 17.61 -3.32 2.72
N VAL A 79 17.56 -2.43 1.73
CA VAL A 79 16.80 -1.18 1.77
C VAL A 79 15.76 -1.21 0.66
N HIS A 80 14.48 -1.10 1.04
CA HIS A 80 13.38 -1.04 0.08
C HIS A 80 12.98 0.42 -0.17
N TYR A 81 12.82 0.82 -1.42
CA TYR A 81 12.41 2.16 -1.79
C TYR A 81 11.06 2.16 -2.52
N TRP A 82 10.32 3.25 -2.34
CA TRP A 82 9.12 3.56 -3.12
C TRP A 82 9.27 4.93 -3.76
N ALA A 83 8.64 5.13 -4.91
CA ALA A 83 8.30 6.48 -5.33
C ALA A 83 7.20 7.00 -4.40
N ALA A 84 7.33 8.22 -3.89
CA ALA A 84 6.34 8.79 -3.00
C ALA A 84 6.06 10.26 -3.32
N ARG A 85 4.87 10.73 -2.93
CA ARG A 85 4.49 12.14 -3.05
C ARG A 85 4.24 12.70 -1.67
N PRO A 86 4.45 14.02 -1.45
CA PRO A 86 3.90 14.68 -0.28
C PRO A 86 2.41 14.38 -0.16
N ALA A 87 1.97 14.01 1.03
CA ALA A 87 0.57 13.81 1.32
C ALA A 87 -0.17 15.15 1.20
N GLN A 88 -1.45 15.12 0.81
CA GLN A 88 -2.30 16.31 0.88
C GLN A 88 -2.59 16.63 2.35
N GLU A 89 -2.55 17.92 2.68
CA GLU A 89 -3.04 18.42 3.98
C GLU A 89 -4.46 17.89 4.22
N ASP A 90 -4.73 17.50 5.46
CA ASP A 90 -6.03 16.96 5.91
C ASP A 90 -6.52 15.68 5.22
N SER A 91 -5.68 14.98 4.45
CA SER A 91 -6.09 13.69 3.87
C SER A 91 -6.43 12.66 4.95
N ALA A 92 -7.50 11.89 4.75
CA ALA A 92 -7.96 10.85 5.67
C ALA A 92 -6.85 9.86 6.08
N ALA A 93 -5.93 9.59 5.16
CA ALA A 93 -4.79 8.74 5.40
C ALA A 93 -3.77 9.32 6.41
N LEU A 94 -3.66 10.65 6.56
CA LEU A 94 -2.85 11.27 7.60
C LEU A 94 -3.54 11.25 8.95
N VAL A 95 -4.86 11.45 9.00
CA VAL A 95 -5.65 11.36 10.25
C VAL A 95 -5.49 10.00 10.91
N ALA A 96 -5.36 8.93 10.11
CA ALA A 96 -5.15 7.57 10.59
C ALA A 96 -3.73 7.26 11.10
N ARG A 97 -2.77 8.20 11.01
CA ARG A 97 -1.37 7.96 11.40
C ARG A 97 -1.11 8.46 12.82
N GLU A 98 -0.22 7.76 13.50
CA GLU A 98 0.36 8.24 14.74
C GLU A 98 1.34 9.38 14.44
N ALA A 99 1.48 10.30 15.38
CA ALA A 99 2.50 11.34 15.30
C ALA A 99 3.89 10.69 15.34
N VAL A 100 4.84 11.32 14.63
CA VAL A 100 6.25 10.89 14.62
C VAL A 100 7.12 12.00 15.18
N GLU A 101 8.18 11.62 15.89
CA GLU A 101 9.15 12.57 16.43
C GLU A 101 10.19 12.90 15.36
N PRO A 102 10.46 14.19 15.07
CA PRO A 102 11.48 14.56 14.11
C PRO A 102 12.87 14.02 14.49
N ALA A 103 13.64 13.63 13.48
CA ALA A 103 15.04 13.26 13.66
C ALA A 103 15.83 14.42 14.25
N SER A 104 16.82 14.10 15.09
CA SER A 104 17.66 15.14 15.70
C SER A 104 18.53 15.84 14.65
N ALA A 105 18.89 17.11 14.90
CA ALA A 105 19.82 17.85 14.04
C ALA A 105 21.22 17.21 13.91
N ARG A 106 21.57 16.24 14.76
CA ARG A 106 22.82 15.45 14.65
C ARG A 106 22.71 14.31 13.64
N GLU A 107 21.49 13.91 13.31
CA GLU A 107 21.18 12.86 12.37
C GLU A 107 20.87 13.43 10.99
N ILE A 108 19.98 14.43 10.93
CA ILE A 108 19.62 15.17 9.72
C ILE A 108 19.63 16.66 10.05
N ASP A 109 20.47 17.44 9.36
CA ASP A 109 20.54 18.89 9.51
C ASP A 109 19.88 19.64 8.34
N GLU A 110 19.73 19.00 7.18
CA GLU A 110 19.17 19.63 5.99
C GLU A 110 18.29 18.66 5.18
N ALA A 111 17.14 19.16 4.70
CA ALA A 111 16.29 18.52 3.71
C ALA A 111 15.98 19.51 2.58
N VAL A 112 16.24 19.13 1.32
CA VAL A 112 16.19 20.06 0.18
C VAL A 112 15.50 19.45 -1.04
N TRP A 113 14.65 20.25 -1.67
CA TRP A 113 14.06 19.94 -2.97
C TRP A 113 14.99 20.33 -4.10
N LEU A 114 15.34 19.39 -4.96
CA LEU A 114 16.24 19.61 -6.10
C LEU A 114 15.64 19.08 -7.39
N ARG A 115 15.89 19.81 -8.48
CA ARG A 115 15.67 19.28 -9.83
C ARG A 115 16.61 18.10 -10.09
N VAL A 116 16.19 17.16 -10.94
CA VAL A 116 16.91 15.92 -11.25
C VAL A 116 18.42 16.12 -11.50
N LYS A 117 18.80 17.11 -12.33
CA LYS A 117 20.22 17.38 -12.64
C LYS A 117 21.04 17.73 -11.39
N SER A 118 20.50 18.61 -10.55
CA SER A 118 21.15 19.03 -9.31
C SER A 118 21.16 17.90 -8.27
N ALA A 119 20.05 17.16 -8.14
CA ALA A 119 19.97 15.99 -7.28
C ALA A 119 21.03 14.93 -7.64
N ARG A 120 21.18 14.61 -8.93
CA ARG A 120 22.20 13.67 -9.42
C ARG A 120 23.63 14.11 -9.07
N ALA A 121 23.91 15.40 -9.15
CA ALA A 121 25.23 15.95 -8.80
C ALA A 121 25.46 15.99 -7.27
N ARG A 122 24.40 16.17 -6.49
CA ARG A 122 24.46 16.26 -5.02
C ARG A 122 24.58 14.89 -4.34
N LEU A 123 23.95 13.84 -4.90
CA LEU A 123 23.97 12.48 -4.34
C LEU A 123 25.40 11.91 -4.23
N THR A 124 25.77 11.53 -3.00
CA THR A 124 27.10 11.01 -2.69
C THR A 124 27.30 9.59 -3.23
N HIS A 125 26.30 8.71 -3.09
CA HIS A 125 26.43 7.29 -3.43
C HIS A 125 25.93 6.98 -4.85
N ALA A 126 26.70 6.17 -5.59
CA ALA A 126 26.33 5.76 -6.95
C ALA A 126 24.98 5.03 -7.01
N ARG A 127 24.66 4.21 -6.00
CA ARG A 127 23.39 3.47 -5.89
C ARG A 127 22.17 4.39 -5.79
N ASP A 128 22.31 5.53 -5.12
CA ASP A 128 21.22 6.52 -5.07
C ASP A 128 21.05 7.20 -6.44
N ARG A 129 22.13 7.41 -7.20
CA ARG A 129 22.02 7.95 -8.58
C ARG A 129 21.34 6.95 -9.53
N GLU A 130 21.53 5.66 -9.32
CA GLU A 130 20.81 4.60 -10.06
C GLU A 130 19.31 4.63 -9.74
N LEU A 131 18.93 4.73 -8.45
CA LEU A 131 17.53 4.90 -8.04
C LEU A 131 16.89 6.17 -8.62
N LEU A 132 17.64 7.28 -8.65
CA LEU A 132 17.19 8.50 -9.31
C LEU A 132 16.96 8.29 -10.81
N GLY A 133 17.81 7.50 -11.47
CA GLY A 133 17.62 7.10 -12.87
C GLY A 133 16.31 6.34 -13.08
N GLU A 134 16.04 5.33 -12.24
CA GLU A 134 14.78 4.57 -12.29
C GLU A 134 13.55 5.48 -12.14
N LEU A 135 13.58 6.44 -11.21
CA LEU A 135 12.50 7.41 -11.02
C LEU A 135 12.29 8.30 -12.26
N VAL A 136 13.38 8.74 -12.89
CA VAL A 136 13.35 9.57 -14.10
C VAL A 136 12.77 8.79 -15.28
N ASP A 137 13.18 7.54 -15.46
CA ASP A 137 12.64 6.68 -16.51
C ASP A 137 11.12 6.52 -16.35
N LEU A 138 10.64 6.28 -15.12
CA LEU A 138 9.20 6.21 -14.83
C LEU A 138 8.47 7.54 -15.12
N TRP A 139 9.11 8.68 -14.86
CA TRP A 139 8.54 10.00 -15.13
C TRP A 139 8.41 10.24 -16.63
N GLU A 140 9.49 10.03 -17.39
CA GLU A 140 9.54 10.22 -18.84
C GLU A 140 8.59 9.26 -19.57
N ASP A 141 8.45 8.03 -19.06
CA ASP A 141 7.50 7.05 -19.56
C ASP A 141 6.03 7.34 -19.20
N GLY A 142 5.73 8.39 -18.43
CA GLY A 142 4.40 8.69 -17.93
C GLY A 142 3.81 7.60 -17.03
N LYS A 143 4.69 6.89 -16.31
CA LYS A 143 4.35 5.78 -15.39
C LYS A 143 4.50 6.15 -13.92
N LEU A 144 5.18 7.24 -13.59
CA LEU A 144 5.49 7.62 -12.20
C LEU A 144 4.26 8.07 -11.39
N ASP A 145 3.35 8.81 -12.05
CA ASP A 145 2.16 9.37 -11.42
C ASP A 145 1.03 8.35 -11.38
N THR A 146 0.99 7.59 -10.27
CA THR A 146 0.08 6.46 -10.08
C THR A 146 -1.10 6.79 -9.15
N TRP A 147 -2.20 6.07 -9.34
CA TRP A 147 -3.25 5.89 -8.33
C TRP A 147 -3.36 4.42 -7.94
N THR A 148 -3.98 4.12 -6.81
CA THR A 148 -3.82 2.81 -6.16
C THR A 148 -5.14 2.14 -5.82
N LEU A 149 -5.27 0.87 -6.18
CA LEU A 149 -6.25 -0.06 -5.61
C LEU A 149 -5.56 -0.96 -4.60
N VAL A 150 -6.05 -1.01 -3.36
CA VAL A 150 -5.64 -1.99 -2.34
C VAL A 150 -6.74 -3.04 -2.17
N LEU A 151 -6.58 -4.19 -2.83
CA LEU A 151 -7.48 -5.32 -2.64
C LEU A 151 -7.16 -6.03 -1.32
N VAL A 152 -8.16 -6.23 -0.48
CA VAL A 152 -8.05 -6.85 0.84
C VAL A 152 -8.91 -8.12 0.88
N ARG A 153 -8.31 -9.29 1.11
CA ARG A 153 -9.10 -10.44 1.55
C ARG A 153 -9.43 -10.28 3.03
N HIS A 154 -10.68 -10.50 3.42
CA HIS A 154 -11.07 -10.42 4.84
C HIS A 154 -10.13 -11.24 5.75
N ALA A 155 -9.93 -10.76 6.98
CA ALA A 155 -9.11 -11.42 7.98
C ALA A 155 -9.72 -12.75 8.46
N ARG A 156 -9.02 -13.47 9.35
CA ARG A 156 -9.48 -14.77 9.83
C ARG A 156 -10.86 -14.61 10.51
N ALA A 157 -11.83 -15.38 10.04
CA ALA A 157 -13.20 -15.40 10.58
C ALA A 157 -13.47 -16.70 11.34
N VAL A 158 -14.47 -16.67 12.22
CA VAL A 158 -14.94 -17.86 12.94
C VAL A 158 -15.30 -18.96 11.92
N LYS A 159 -14.99 -20.23 12.25
CA LYS A 159 -15.29 -21.37 11.38
C LYS A 159 -16.80 -21.49 11.16
N ARG A 160 -17.22 -21.83 9.94
CA ARG A 160 -18.65 -22.04 9.59
C ARG A 160 -19.34 -23.04 10.52
N SER A 161 -18.68 -24.15 10.82
CA SER A 161 -19.19 -25.19 11.71
C SER A 161 -19.41 -24.72 13.16
N VAL A 162 -18.71 -23.66 13.57
CA VAL A 162 -18.83 -23.07 14.92
C VAL A 162 -19.85 -21.93 14.91
N TRP A 163 -19.92 -21.16 13.83
CA TRP A 163 -20.88 -20.09 13.64
C TRP A 163 -22.09 -20.55 12.82
N ASN A 164 -22.85 -21.48 13.39
CA ASN A 164 -24.07 -22.02 12.79
C ASN A 164 -25.17 -21.99 13.86
N ARG A 165 -26.25 -21.25 13.59
CA ARG A 165 -27.41 -21.14 14.49
C ARG A 165 -28.69 -21.47 13.72
N PRO A 166 -28.89 -22.75 13.33
CA PRO A 166 -29.93 -23.13 12.37
C PRO A 166 -31.35 -22.96 12.92
N LYS A 167 -31.51 -22.80 14.24
CA LYS A 167 -32.79 -22.52 14.90
C LYS A 167 -33.10 -21.02 14.99
N GLU A 168 -32.11 -20.15 14.80
CA GLU A 168 -32.25 -18.69 14.97
C GLU A 168 -32.06 -17.92 13.66
N ARG A 169 -31.24 -18.44 12.73
CA ARG A 169 -30.84 -17.77 11.49
C ARG A 169 -30.79 -18.77 10.35
N SER A 170 -31.13 -18.28 9.16
CA SER A 170 -30.85 -19.00 7.92
C SER A 170 -29.33 -19.13 7.68
N ALA A 171 -28.94 -20.09 6.84
CA ALA A 171 -27.52 -20.26 6.47
C ALA A 171 -26.90 -19.00 5.84
N GLN A 172 -27.71 -18.22 5.12
CA GLN A 172 -27.29 -16.95 4.52
C GLN A 172 -27.07 -15.86 5.58
N GLU A 173 -27.96 -15.77 6.57
CA GLU A 173 -27.81 -14.83 7.69
C GLU A 173 -26.62 -15.21 8.58
N ASP A 174 -26.39 -16.51 8.81
CA ASP A 174 -25.19 -17.01 9.48
C ASP A 174 -23.93 -16.57 8.74
N GLU A 175 -23.88 -16.75 7.41
CA GLU A 175 -22.73 -16.29 6.61
C GLU A 175 -22.58 -14.77 6.61
N ALA A 176 -23.67 -14.01 6.52
CA ALA A 176 -23.64 -12.55 6.50
C ALA A 176 -23.14 -11.96 7.84
N THR A 177 -23.48 -12.60 8.95
CA THR A 177 -23.17 -12.11 10.32
C THR A 177 -21.92 -12.74 10.93
N ARG A 178 -21.25 -13.66 10.24
CA ARG A 178 -20.06 -14.36 10.74
C ARG A 178 -18.91 -13.40 11.04
N PRO A 179 -18.45 -13.29 12.30
CA PRO A 179 -17.46 -12.31 12.71
C PRO A 179 -16.03 -12.77 12.45
N LEU A 180 -15.09 -11.84 12.61
CA LEU A 180 -13.67 -12.14 12.75
C LEU A 180 -13.41 -12.96 14.02
N THR A 181 -12.28 -13.69 14.04
CA THR A 181 -11.79 -14.26 15.31
C THR A 181 -11.11 -13.16 16.13
N HIS A 182 -11.35 -13.15 17.44
CA HIS A 182 -10.78 -12.14 18.35
C HIS A 182 -9.24 -12.16 18.38
N ASP A 183 -8.64 -13.35 18.28
CA ASP A 183 -7.19 -13.55 18.37
C ASP A 183 -6.43 -13.02 17.14
N GLN A 184 -6.67 -13.62 15.98
CA GLN A 184 -5.90 -13.39 14.75
C GLN A 184 -6.64 -12.50 13.77
N GLY A 185 -7.97 -12.57 13.72
CA GLY A 185 -8.80 -11.80 12.79
C GLY A 185 -8.73 -10.31 13.08
N GLU A 186 -9.12 -9.93 14.29
CA GLU A 186 -9.13 -8.53 14.72
C GLU A 186 -7.72 -7.92 14.80
N THR A 187 -6.72 -8.68 15.27
CA THR A 187 -5.32 -8.21 15.29
C THR A 187 -4.81 -7.93 13.88
N ARG A 188 -5.19 -8.75 12.88
CA ARG A 188 -4.84 -8.49 11.48
C ARG A 188 -5.58 -7.28 10.92
N ALA A 189 -6.83 -7.07 11.30
CA ALA A 189 -7.62 -5.91 10.90
C ALA A 189 -6.98 -4.60 11.40
N ARG A 190 -6.51 -4.57 12.66
CA ARG A 190 -5.75 -3.43 13.20
C ARG A 190 -4.42 -3.22 12.47
N ALA A 191 -3.71 -4.29 12.13
CA ALA A 191 -2.45 -4.21 11.39
C ALA A 191 -2.58 -3.66 9.95
N LEU A 192 -3.80 -3.56 9.40
CA LEU A 192 -4.02 -2.91 8.10
C LEU A 192 -3.93 -1.40 8.17
N VAL A 193 -4.21 -0.78 9.34
CA VAL A 193 -4.27 0.68 9.51
C VAL A 193 -3.00 1.38 8.98
N PRO A 194 -1.78 1.05 9.46
CA PRO A 194 -0.56 1.72 9.01
C PRO A 194 -0.15 1.37 7.57
N ILE A 195 -0.78 0.38 6.94
CA ILE A 195 -0.51 -0.01 5.55
C ILE A 195 -1.46 0.72 4.59
N LEU A 196 -2.76 0.77 4.92
CA LEU A 196 -3.74 1.51 4.13
C LEU A 196 -3.45 3.02 4.19
N SER A 197 -3.03 3.53 5.35
CA SER A 197 -2.59 4.92 5.48
C SER A 197 -1.34 5.21 4.63
N ALA A 198 -0.39 4.28 4.54
CA ALA A 198 0.83 4.46 3.74
C ALA A 198 0.56 4.65 2.25
N TYR A 199 -0.46 3.97 1.71
CA TYR A 199 -0.90 4.14 0.30
C TYR A 199 -1.96 5.24 0.11
N GLY A 200 -2.24 6.03 1.13
CA GLY A 200 -3.11 7.20 0.99
C GLY A 200 -4.57 6.85 0.76
N VAL A 201 -5.06 5.72 1.30
CA VAL A 201 -6.44 5.27 1.06
C VAL A 201 -7.45 6.35 1.51
N GLY A 202 -8.19 6.94 0.57
CA GLY A 202 -9.25 7.90 0.87
C GLY A 202 -10.63 7.26 0.94
N ARG A 203 -10.79 6.08 0.32
CA ARG A 203 -12.08 5.40 0.18
C ARG A 203 -11.99 3.92 0.53
N VAL A 204 -13.02 3.40 1.19
CA VAL A 204 -13.09 1.99 1.58
C VAL A 204 -14.39 1.38 1.07
N VAL A 205 -14.26 0.46 0.12
CA VAL A 205 -15.35 -0.35 -0.43
C VAL A 205 -15.27 -1.76 0.16
N THR A 206 -16.38 -2.33 0.61
CA THR A 206 -16.37 -3.64 1.24
C THR A 206 -17.65 -4.43 0.97
N SER A 207 -17.56 -5.76 0.93
CA SER A 207 -18.77 -6.59 1.04
C SER A 207 -19.52 -6.26 2.36
N PRO A 208 -20.86 -6.17 2.37
CA PRO A 208 -21.63 -5.88 3.58
C PRO A 208 -21.54 -6.96 4.67
N TRP A 209 -21.06 -8.17 4.33
CA TRP A 209 -20.89 -9.24 5.31
C TRP A 209 -19.88 -8.87 6.39
N ARG A 210 -20.25 -9.16 7.65
CA ARG A 210 -19.59 -8.67 8.86
C ARG A 210 -18.07 -8.85 8.84
N ARG A 211 -17.55 -10.04 8.52
CA ARG A 211 -16.10 -10.28 8.45
C ARG A 211 -15.34 -9.35 7.50
N CYS A 212 -15.94 -8.94 6.38
CA CYS A 212 -15.33 -7.99 5.45
C CYS A 212 -15.35 -6.59 6.03
N ALA A 213 -16.52 -6.12 6.50
CA ALA A 213 -16.66 -4.83 7.17
C ALA A 213 -15.71 -4.70 8.38
N ASP A 214 -15.71 -5.68 9.29
CA ASP A 214 -14.86 -5.72 10.49
C ASP A 214 -13.36 -5.75 10.15
N THR A 215 -12.97 -6.24 8.96
CA THR A 215 -11.55 -6.26 8.54
C THR A 215 -11.02 -4.85 8.26
N VAL A 216 -11.84 -3.98 7.70
CA VAL A 216 -11.44 -2.61 7.28
C VAL A 216 -11.95 -1.53 8.23
N ALA A 217 -12.90 -1.86 9.12
CA ALA A 217 -13.46 -0.92 10.08
C ALA A 217 -12.42 -0.23 10.99
N PRO A 218 -11.34 -0.88 11.47
CA PRO A 218 -10.31 -0.17 12.24
C PRO A 218 -9.68 0.99 11.48
N TYR A 219 -9.41 0.80 10.18
CA TYR A 219 -8.86 1.85 9.34
C TYR A 219 -9.87 2.96 9.08
N ALA A 220 -11.10 2.60 8.71
CA ALA A 220 -12.16 3.58 8.44
C ALA A 220 -12.40 4.51 9.65
N ARG A 221 -12.43 3.95 10.87
CA ARG A 221 -12.52 4.74 12.10
C ARG A 221 -11.31 5.64 12.33
N ALA A 222 -10.09 5.12 12.15
CA ALA A 222 -8.87 5.90 12.34
C ALA A 222 -8.75 7.04 11.32
N ALA A 223 -9.20 6.81 10.09
CA ALA A 223 -9.16 7.77 9.00
C ALA A 223 -10.35 8.74 8.98
N GLY A 224 -11.38 8.52 9.80
CA GLY A 224 -12.60 9.33 9.82
C GLY A 224 -13.47 9.18 8.55
N ILE A 225 -13.42 8.03 7.87
CA ILE A 225 -14.17 7.78 6.63
C ILE A 225 -15.25 6.71 6.81
N GLU A 226 -16.31 6.82 6.02
CA GLU A 226 -17.39 5.84 6.01
C GLU A 226 -17.05 4.60 5.17
N LEU A 227 -17.68 3.47 5.52
CA LEU A 227 -17.57 2.24 4.74
C LEU A 227 -18.62 2.22 3.62
N GLU A 228 -18.16 2.22 2.37
CA GLU A 228 -19.02 1.99 1.21
C GLU A 228 -19.29 0.48 1.08
N THR A 229 -20.55 0.05 1.29
CA THR A 229 -20.90 -1.37 1.18
C THR A 229 -21.39 -1.74 -0.22
N GLU A 230 -20.86 -2.84 -0.77
CA GLU A 230 -21.19 -3.31 -2.12
C GLU A 230 -21.69 -4.75 -2.10
N SER A 231 -23.00 -4.95 -2.28
CA SER A 231 -23.66 -6.25 -2.22
C SER A 231 -23.16 -7.23 -3.30
N ALA A 232 -22.72 -6.71 -4.45
CA ALA A 232 -22.14 -7.47 -5.54
C ALA A 232 -20.82 -8.18 -5.16
N LEU A 233 -20.18 -7.77 -4.06
CA LEU A 233 -18.97 -8.40 -3.53
C LEU A 233 -19.25 -9.55 -2.55
N THR A 234 -20.51 -9.86 -2.23
CA THR A 234 -20.85 -11.02 -1.38
C THR A 234 -20.64 -12.35 -2.11
N GLU A 235 -20.37 -13.44 -1.38
CA GLU A 235 -20.22 -14.77 -2.02
C GLU A 235 -21.50 -15.18 -2.75
N ALA A 236 -22.67 -14.90 -2.16
CA ALA A 236 -23.97 -15.25 -2.75
C ALA A 236 -24.26 -14.46 -4.05
N ALA A 237 -24.06 -13.13 -4.05
CA ALA A 237 -24.29 -12.32 -5.23
C ALA A 237 -23.28 -12.64 -6.35
N HIS A 238 -22.03 -12.90 -5.99
CA HIS A 238 -21.00 -13.32 -6.93
C HIS A 238 -21.33 -14.68 -7.57
N ALA A 239 -21.74 -15.68 -6.77
CA ALA A 239 -22.14 -16.98 -7.28
C ALA A 239 -23.32 -16.88 -8.28
N ALA A 240 -24.28 -16.00 -8.01
CA ALA A 240 -25.43 -15.78 -8.89
C ALA A 240 -25.07 -14.94 -10.15
N ARG A 241 -24.19 -13.92 -10.01
CA ARG A 241 -23.84 -12.99 -11.09
C ARG A 241 -22.41 -12.42 -10.90
N PRO A 242 -21.36 -13.14 -11.35
CA PRO A 242 -19.97 -12.69 -11.19
C PRO A 242 -19.66 -11.33 -11.83
N LYS A 243 -20.39 -10.98 -12.91
CA LYS A 243 -20.28 -9.69 -13.60
C LYS A 243 -20.48 -8.48 -12.68
N GLY A 244 -21.22 -8.62 -11.58
CA GLY A 244 -21.40 -7.56 -10.59
C GLY A 244 -20.08 -7.17 -9.92
N ALA A 245 -19.40 -8.13 -9.29
CA ALA A 245 -18.09 -7.92 -8.66
C ALA A 245 -17.06 -7.37 -9.66
N ARG A 246 -17.06 -7.89 -10.90
CA ARG A 246 -16.19 -7.39 -11.98
C ARG A 246 -16.40 -5.90 -12.27
N LYS A 247 -17.65 -5.42 -12.30
CA LYS A 247 -17.96 -4.01 -12.53
C LYS A 247 -17.42 -3.12 -11.39
N VAL A 248 -17.56 -3.56 -10.13
CA VAL A 248 -17.05 -2.84 -8.97
C VAL A 248 -15.53 -2.67 -9.05
N VAL A 249 -14.80 -3.76 -9.31
CA VAL A 249 -13.33 -3.71 -9.44
C VAL A 249 -12.89 -2.90 -10.66
N ALA A 250 -13.56 -3.06 -11.79
CA ALA A 250 -13.22 -2.31 -13.00
C ALA A 250 -13.45 -0.79 -12.82
N ARG A 251 -14.44 -0.39 -12.01
CA ARG A 251 -14.62 1.01 -11.60
C ARG A 251 -13.45 1.47 -10.73
N ALA A 252 -13.15 0.73 -9.66
CA ALA A 252 -12.04 1.03 -8.75
C ALA A 252 -10.66 1.14 -9.43
N LEU A 253 -10.40 0.34 -10.46
CA LEU A 253 -9.14 0.40 -11.23
C LEU A 253 -9.03 1.64 -12.15
N ARG A 254 -10.16 2.26 -12.52
CA ARG A 254 -10.20 3.40 -13.45
C ARG A 254 -10.31 4.76 -12.77
N GLU A 255 -10.90 4.81 -11.59
CA GLU A 255 -11.05 6.04 -10.81
C GLU A 255 -9.70 6.48 -10.24
N ARG A 256 -9.29 7.71 -10.55
CA ARG A 256 -7.98 8.26 -10.18
C ARG A 256 -8.01 9.15 -8.93
N GLU A 257 -9.21 9.53 -8.47
CA GLU A 257 -9.41 10.55 -7.41
C GLU A 257 -8.72 10.14 -6.10
N ASP A 258 -9.26 9.12 -5.42
CA ASP A 258 -8.71 8.63 -4.17
C ASP A 258 -8.24 7.18 -4.30
N PRO A 259 -7.08 6.83 -3.73
CA PRO A 259 -6.72 5.45 -3.52
C PRO A 259 -7.81 4.71 -2.75
N VAL A 260 -8.18 3.52 -3.23
CA VAL A 260 -9.33 2.77 -2.71
C VAL A 260 -8.90 1.44 -2.14
N ALA A 261 -9.36 1.13 -0.93
CA ALA A 261 -9.28 -0.22 -0.37
C ALA A 261 -10.57 -0.99 -0.67
N LEU A 262 -10.46 -2.18 -1.25
CA LEU A 262 -11.60 -3.04 -1.58
C LEU A 262 -11.52 -4.35 -0.79
N CYS A 263 -12.44 -4.58 0.16
CA CYS A 263 -12.47 -5.82 0.94
C CYS A 263 -13.48 -6.85 0.43
N THR A 264 -13.05 -8.11 0.29
CA THR A 264 -13.85 -9.18 -0.32
C THR A 264 -13.52 -10.59 0.21
N HIS A 265 -14.17 -11.60 -0.37
CA HIS A 265 -14.09 -13.02 -0.01
C HIS A 265 -13.29 -13.82 -1.03
N ARG A 266 -12.74 -14.96 -0.57
CA ARG A 266 -11.96 -15.88 -1.43
C ARG A 266 -12.69 -16.30 -2.72
N PRO A 267 -13.99 -16.70 -2.71
CA PRO A 267 -14.69 -17.11 -3.93
C PRO A 267 -14.83 -16.01 -4.99
N VAL A 268 -14.74 -14.74 -4.59
CA VAL A 268 -14.86 -13.58 -5.49
C VAL A 268 -13.51 -13.24 -6.14
N LEU A 269 -12.40 -13.60 -5.49
CA LEU A 269 -11.04 -13.28 -5.96
C LEU A 269 -10.71 -13.70 -7.39
N PRO A 270 -11.14 -14.87 -7.93
CA PRO A 270 -10.83 -15.25 -9.31
C PRO A 270 -11.27 -14.19 -10.32
N THR A 271 -12.52 -13.72 -10.21
CA THR A 271 -13.08 -12.67 -11.07
C THR A 271 -12.36 -11.33 -10.90
N ILE A 272 -11.86 -11.05 -9.71
CA ILE A 272 -11.08 -9.85 -9.44
C ILE A 272 -9.69 -9.95 -10.08
N MET A 273 -9.03 -11.10 -9.96
CA MET A 273 -7.71 -11.33 -10.57
C MET A 273 -7.80 -11.31 -12.09
N GLU A 274 -8.87 -11.83 -12.69
CA GLU A 274 -9.15 -11.67 -14.12
C GLU A 274 -9.25 -10.18 -14.52
N ALA A 275 -9.99 -9.37 -13.75
CA ALA A 275 -10.11 -7.94 -14.02
C ALA A 275 -8.76 -7.21 -13.86
N VAL A 276 -7.95 -7.54 -12.85
CA VAL A 276 -6.61 -6.98 -12.68
C VAL A 276 -5.67 -7.41 -13.81
N ALA A 277 -5.74 -8.66 -14.25
CA ALA A 277 -4.93 -9.21 -15.35
C ALA A 277 -5.15 -8.46 -16.67
N GLU A 278 -6.37 -7.99 -16.96
CA GLU A 278 -6.67 -7.17 -18.16
C GLU A 278 -5.89 -5.85 -18.20
N HIS A 279 -5.46 -5.37 -17.03
CA HIS A 279 -4.66 -4.16 -16.89
C HIS A 279 -3.17 -4.42 -16.71
N ALA A 280 -2.73 -5.66 -16.46
CA ALA A 280 -1.34 -6.02 -16.16
C ALA A 280 -0.56 -6.45 -17.42
N PRO A 281 0.34 -5.61 -17.99
CA PRO A 281 1.04 -5.94 -19.21
C PRO A 281 2.27 -6.85 -18.97
N GLY A 282 2.55 -7.72 -19.95
CA GLY A 282 3.83 -8.42 -20.09
C GLY A 282 4.26 -9.15 -18.82
N ARG A 283 5.44 -8.80 -18.28
CA ARG A 283 6.00 -9.44 -17.09
C ARG A 283 5.17 -9.22 -15.83
N LEU A 284 4.38 -8.14 -15.77
CA LEU A 284 3.58 -7.79 -14.58
C LEU A 284 2.41 -8.76 -14.37
N LEU A 285 1.96 -9.45 -15.43
CA LEU A 285 0.93 -10.48 -15.32
C LEU A 285 1.34 -11.59 -14.33
N ARG A 286 2.64 -11.89 -14.22
CA ARG A 286 3.17 -12.88 -13.25
C ARG A 286 3.05 -12.45 -11.79
N SER A 287 2.81 -11.17 -11.53
CA SER A 287 2.56 -10.64 -10.19
C SER A 287 1.09 -10.71 -9.79
N VAL A 288 0.19 -10.99 -10.74
CA VAL A 288 -1.22 -11.26 -10.46
C VAL A 288 -1.33 -12.71 -9.98
N PRO A 289 -1.84 -12.96 -8.75
CA PRO A 289 -2.08 -14.33 -8.31
C PRO A 289 -3.01 -15.05 -9.30
N ASP A 290 -2.65 -16.26 -9.69
CA ASP A 290 -3.36 -17.08 -10.67
C ASP A 290 -3.94 -18.37 -10.07
N GLN A 291 -3.50 -18.75 -8.86
CA GLN A 291 -3.93 -19.96 -8.18
C GLN A 291 -4.62 -19.67 -6.84
N ASP A 292 -5.56 -20.55 -6.48
CA ASP A 292 -6.18 -20.56 -5.16
C ASP A 292 -5.12 -20.70 -4.03
N PRO A 293 -5.23 -19.94 -2.92
CA PRO A 293 -6.35 -19.07 -2.53
C PRO A 293 -6.28 -17.63 -3.05
N TRP A 294 -5.45 -17.32 -4.04
CA TRP A 294 -5.10 -15.99 -4.60
C TRP A 294 -4.48 -15.03 -3.57
N LEU A 295 -5.20 -14.77 -2.48
CA LEU A 295 -4.77 -14.08 -1.28
C LEU A 295 -5.09 -14.93 -0.05
N LYS A 296 -4.18 -15.01 0.92
CA LYS A 296 -4.44 -15.59 2.26
C LYS A 296 -5.37 -14.66 3.06
N THR A 297 -6.01 -15.16 4.13
CA THR A 297 -6.88 -14.32 4.98
C THR A 297 -6.10 -13.14 5.57
N GLY A 298 -6.61 -11.93 5.35
CA GLY A 298 -5.98 -10.67 5.73
C GLY A 298 -4.72 -10.33 4.94
N GLU A 299 -4.48 -10.99 3.81
CA GLU A 299 -3.45 -10.59 2.83
C GLU A 299 -4.04 -9.55 1.87
N ILE A 300 -3.18 -8.69 1.35
CA ILE A 300 -3.55 -7.62 0.43
C ILE A 300 -2.76 -7.71 -0.88
N LEU A 301 -3.37 -7.18 -1.93
CA LEU A 301 -2.75 -6.92 -3.22
C LEU A 301 -2.89 -5.43 -3.52
N VAL A 302 -1.76 -4.74 -3.67
CA VAL A 302 -1.71 -3.33 -4.05
C VAL A 302 -1.45 -3.26 -5.55
N VAL A 303 -2.32 -2.58 -6.28
CA VAL A 303 -2.22 -2.41 -7.73
C VAL A 303 -2.03 -0.93 -8.01
N HIS A 304 -0.86 -0.59 -8.54
CA HIS A 304 -0.49 0.77 -8.92
C HIS A 304 -0.84 0.99 -10.38
N MET A 305 -1.77 1.89 -10.62
CA MET A 305 -2.33 2.20 -11.93
C MET A 305 -1.75 3.50 -12.46
N ALA A 306 -1.42 3.53 -13.74
CA ALA A 306 -1.00 4.75 -14.42
C ALA A 306 -1.72 4.91 -15.76
N ARG A 307 -1.73 6.15 -16.26
CA ARG A 307 -2.21 6.49 -17.60
C ARG A 307 -1.25 7.45 -18.26
N ARG A 308 -0.59 7.00 -19.32
CA ARG A 308 0.17 7.87 -20.24
C ARG A 308 -0.77 8.92 -20.87
N PRO A 309 -0.27 10.11 -21.24
CA PRO A 309 -1.04 11.04 -22.09
C PRO A 309 -1.59 10.31 -23.32
N HIS A 310 -2.91 10.38 -23.54
CA HIS A 310 -3.64 9.67 -24.61
C HIS A 310 -3.50 8.13 -24.61
N GLY A 311 -2.95 7.53 -23.55
CA GLY A 311 -2.75 6.09 -23.41
C GLY A 311 -3.89 5.37 -22.69
N ARG A 312 -3.85 4.04 -22.73
CA ARG A 312 -4.75 3.18 -21.93
C ARG A 312 -4.32 3.15 -20.47
N ILE A 313 -5.30 2.96 -19.58
CA ILE A 313 -5.07 2.70 -18.16
C ILE A 313 -4.44 1.32 -17.99
N ARG A 314 -3.29 1.25 -17.32
CA ARG A 314 -2.52 0.02 -17.10
C ARG A 314 -1.99 -0.02 -15.67
N ALA A 315 -1.85 -1.23 -15.12
CA ALA A 315 -1.04 -1.45 -13.94
C ALA A 315 0.44 -1.28 -14.30
N VAL A 316 1.20 -0.57 -13.47
CA VAL A 316 2.65 -0.38 -13.59
C VAL A 316 3.42 -1.13 -12.53
N ALA A 317 2.80 -1.40 -11.38
CA ALA A 317 3.34 -2.27 -10.35
C ALA A 317 2.22 -3.00 -9.58
N ILE A 318 2.55 -4.17 -9.05
CA ILE A 318 1.65 -4.97 -8.23
C ILE A 318 2.46 -5.53 -7.05
N GLU A 319 2.00 -5.28 -5.84
CA GLU A 319 2.63 -5.75 -4.60
C GLU A 319 1.68 -6.67 -3.84
N LYS A 320 2.12 -7.88 -3.50
CA LYS A 320 1.39 -8.75 -2.59
C LYS A 320 2.07 -8.74 -1.23
N GLN A 321 1.29 -8.49 -0.17
CA GLN A 321 1.84 -8.53 1.18
C GLN A 321 0.79 -8.93 2.22
N ARG A 322 1.28 -9.45 3.33
CA ARG A 322 0.48 -9.74 4.51
C ARG A 322 0.92 -8.82 5.64
N PRO A 323 0.00 -8.06 6.29
CA PRO A 323 0.34 -7.15 7.37
C PRO A 323 1.15 -7.84 8.47
N VAL A 324 2.21 -7.19 8.96
CA VAL A 324 2.98 -7.68 10.12
C VAL A 324 2.11 -7.53 11.37
N LEU A 325 2.11 -8.53 12.25
CA LEU A 325 1.35 -8.43 13.51
C LEU A 325 2.23 -7.83 14.60
N SER A 326 1.68 -6.87 15.35
CA SER A 326 2.28 -6.32 16.58
C SER A 326 2.37 -7.34 17.72
N GLN A 327 1.61 -8.43 17.63
CA GLN A 327 1.69 -9.56 18.55
C GLN A 327 1.78 -10.85 17.73
N GLY A 328 2.93 -11.52 17.81
CA GLY A 328 3.15 -12.82 17.19
C GLY A 328 3.93 -13.73 18.13
N ARG A 329 3.21 -14.69 18.74
CA ARG A 329 3.74 -16.05 18.86
C ARG A 329 3.70 -16.71 17.48
#